data_AF-A0A8K0EAJ4-F1
#
_entry.id   AF-A0A8K0EAJ4-F1
#
_cell.length_a   1.000
_cell.length_b   1.000
_cell.length_c   1.000
_cell.angle_alpha   90.00
_cell.angle_beta   90.00
_cell.angle_gamma   90.00
#
_symmetry.space_group_name_H-M   'P 1'
#
loop_
_entity.id
_entity.type
_entity.pdbx_description
1 polymer ?
#
loop_
_entity_poly.entity_id
_entity_poly.type
_entity_poly.pdbx_seq_one_letter_code
_entity_poly.pdbx_strand_id
1 'polypeptide(L)'
;MMKSFLAFLAIAAIFYTAEGLLFESFCSTDADCEPHECCERSIVLSSCKARPGLYDYCNSDSLTLTGLCPCDEGLECVDYNQNFVFDIVTGDSWCVAVPDV
;
A
#
# COMPACT_ATOMS: atom_id res chain seq x y z
N MET A 1 25.13 23.87 25.88
CA MET A 1 25.37 22.60 25.17
C MET A 1 24.07 21.86 24.79
N MET A 2 22.97 21.98 25.55
CA MET A 2 21.69 21.29 25.25
C MET A 2 20.87 21.88 24.07
N LYS A 3 20.97 23.19 23.81
CA LYS A 3 20.24 23.87 22.71
C LYS A 3 20.67 23.42 21.31
N SER A 4 21.96 23.13 21.12
CA SER A 4 22.46 22.65 19.82
C SER A 4 21.99 21.23 19.50
N PHE A 5 21.89 20.36 20.51
CA PHE A 5 21.42 18.99 20.33
C PHE A 5 19.95 18.92 19.89
N LEU A 6 19.09 19.76 20.46
CA LEU A 6 17.68 19.84 20.06
C LEU A 6 17.51 20.37 18.63
N ALA A 7 18.35 21.32 18.21
CA ALA A 7 18.34 21.80 16.83
C ALA A 7 18.77 20.71 15.83
N PHE A 8 19.79 19.91 16.16
CA PHE A 8 20.20 18.77 15.34
C PHE A 8 19.12 17.69 15.23
N LEU A 9 18.41 17.38 16.32
CA LEU A 9 17.30 16.42 16.30
C LEU A 9 16.11 16.92 15.48
N ALA A 10 15.78 18.22 15.58
CA ALA A 10 14.72 18.82 14.78
C ALA A 10 15.05 18.82 13.28
N ILE A 11 16.30 19.13 12.92
CA ILE A 11 16.77 19.09 11.52
C ILE A 11 16.77 17.66 10.99
N ALA A 12 17.31 16.70 11.75
CA ALA A 12 17.29 15.29 11.37
C ALA A 12 15.85 14.80 11.14
N ALA A 13 14.92 15.11 12.04
CA ALA A 13 13.51 14.76 11.87
C ALA A 13 12.92 15.32 10.57
N ILE A 14 13.24 16.57 10.20
CA ILE A 14 12.77 17.18 8.95
C ILE A 14 13.34 16.45 7.72
N PHE A 15 14.63 16.09 7.72
CA PHE A 15 15.25 15.33 6.63
C PHE A 15 14.64 13.92 6.50
N TYR A 16 14.46 13.19 7.60
CA TYR A 16 13.80 11.87 7.58
C TYR A 16 12.34 11.96 7.10
N THR A 17 11.60 13.03 7.44
CA THR A 17 10.24 13.22 6.93
C THR A 17 10.18 13.69 5.49
N ALA A 18 11.19 14.43 5.02
CA ALA A 18 11.26 14.93 3.65
C ALA A 18 11.59 13.80 2.66
N GLU A 19 12.43 12.84 3.04
CA GLU A 19 12.67 11.63 2.24
C GLU A 19 11.40 10.75 2.14
N GLY A 20 10.60 10.64 3.21
CA GLY A 20 9.30 9.96 3.10
C GLY A 20 8.29 10.66 2.18
N LEU A 21 8.38 11.99 2.03
CA LEU A 21 7.46 12.82 1.22
C LEU A 21 7.97 13.10 -0.21
N LEU A 22 9.25 12.92 -0.49
CA LEU A 22 9.85 13.14 -1.81
C LEU A 22 9.95 11.86 -2.65
N PHE A 23 9.80 10.68 -2.04
CA PHE A 23 9.97 9.39 -2.72
C PHE A 23 8.68 8.60 -2.93
N GLU A 24 7.55 9.01 -2.35
CA GLU A 24 6.25 8.50 -2.78
C GLU A 24 5.77 9.30 -3.99
N SER A 25 5.72 8.64 -5.16
CA SER A 25 5.06 9.19 -6.35
C SER A 25 3.56 9.27 -6.07
N PHE A 26 3.05 10.50 -6.00
CA PHE A 26 1.62 10.73 -5.95
C PHE A 26 0.98 10.31 -7.26
N CYS A 27 -0.18 9.68 -7.18
CA CYS A 27 -0.91 9.17 -8.34
C CYS A 27 -2.38 9.56 -8.27
N SER A 28 -3.03 9.62 -9.43
CA SER A 28 -4.49 9.70 -9.55
C SER A 28 -5.08 8.41 -10.10
N THR A 29 -4.31 7.71 -10.92
CA THR A 29 -4.67 6.46 -11.60
C THR A 29 -3.46 5.52 -11.69
N ASP A 30 -3.69 4.23 -11.90
CA ASP A 30 -2.63 3.24 -12.11
C ASP A 30 -1.68 3.59 -13.27
N ALA A 31 -2.16 4.36 -14.26
CA ALA A 31 -1.34 4.80 -15.39
C ALA A 31 -0.26 5.83 -15.01
N ASP A 32 -0.34 6.40 -13.80
CA ASP A 32 0.67 7.31 -13.27
C ASP A 32 1.85 6.56 -12.62
N CYS A 33 1.75 5.24 -12.46
CA CYS A 33 2.69 4.39 -11.74
C CYS A 33 3.52 3.51 -12.69
N GLU A 34 4.62 2.95 -12.19
CA GLU A 34 5.49 2.07 -12.98
C GLU A 34 4.79 0.73 -13.31
N PRO A 35 5.26 -0.02 -14.33
CA PRO A 35 4.81 -1.39 -14.55
C PRO A 35 4.97 -2.22 -13.27
N HIS A 36 3.95 -3.01 -12.93
CA HIS A 36 3.82 -3.76 -11.66
C HIS A 36 3.48 -2.92 -10.41
N GLU A 37 3.12 -1.66 -10.57
CA GLU A 37 2.56 -0.83 -9.50
C GLU A 37 1.05 -0.58 -9.70
N CYS A 38 0.40 -0.07 -8.66
CA CYS A 38 -0.94 0.49 -8.72
C CYS A 38 -1.02 1.79 -7.91
N CYS A 39 -2.04 2.58 -8.18
CA CYS A 39 -2.34 3.76 -7.40
C CYS A 39 -3.18 3.42 -6.17
N GLU A 40 -2.54 3.28 -5.01
CA GLU A 40 -3.22 2.97 -3.76
C GLU A 40 -3.91 4.21 -3.19
N ARG A 41 -5.22 4.12 -2.93
CA ARG A 41 -6.00 5.25 -2.40
C ARG A 41 -5.99 5.25 -0.88
N SER A 42 -5.39 6.27 -0.29
CA SER A 42 -5.51 6.57 1.14
C SER A 42 -6.39 7.80 1.39
N ILE A 43 -6.91 7.91 2.62
CA ILE A 43 -7.77 9.01 3.09
C ILE A 43 -7.07 10.37 2.95
N VAL A 44 -5.74 10.39 3.01
CA VAL A 44 -4.93 11.63 3.00
C VAL A 44 -4.42 11.94 1.60
N LEU A 45 -3.67 11.02 0.98
CA LEU A 45 -3.06 11.16 -0.34
C LEU A 45 -2.96 9.80 -1.01
N SER A 46 -3.14 9.72 -2.33
CA SER A 46 -2.92 8.48 -3.09
C SER A 46 -1.46 8.42 -3.55
N SER A 47 -0.84 7.24 -3.49
CA SER A 47 0.54 7.03 -3.92
C SER A 47 0.72 5.69 -4.63
N CYS A 48 1.73 5.62 -5.50
CA CYS A 48 2.06 4.38 -6.20
C CYS A 48 2.65 3.36 -5.24
N LYS A 49 2.17 2.12 -5.36
CA LYS A 49 2.58 1.00 -4.53
C LYS A 49 2.79 -0.22 -5.42
N ALA A 50 3.76 -1.05 -5.06
CA ALA A 50 3.96 -2.33 -5.71
C ALA A 50 2.69 -3.19 -5.59
N ARG A 51 2.33 -3.88 -6.66
CA ARG A 51 1.26 -4.87 -6.63
C ARG A 51 1.68 -6.05 -5.74
N PRO A 52 0.79 -6.56 -4.87
CA PRO A 52 1.09 -7.72 -4.05
C PRO A 52 1.37 -8.96 -4.91
N GLY A 53 2.45 -9.66 -4.58
CA GLY A 53 2.89 -10.88 -5.23
C GLY A 53 2.31 -12.14 -4.61
N LEU A 54 2.85 -13.30 -4.96
CA LEU A 54 2.33 -14.60 -4.49
C LEU A 54 2.38 -14.70 -2.96
N TYR A 55 1.23 -15.02 -2.36
CA TYR A 55 0.98 -15.08 -0.91
C TYR A 55 1.07 -13.74 -0.17
N ASP A 56 1.26 -12.64 -0.89
CA ASP A 56 1.07 -11.34 -0.30
C ASP A 56 -0.41 -11.08 -0.06
N TYR A 57 -0.63 -10.20 0.90
CA TYR A 57 -1.95 -9.76 1.30
C TYR A 57 -2.62 -8.98 0.17
N CYS A 58 -3.90 -9.25 -0.05
CA CYS A 58 -4.72 -8.50 -0.98
C CYS A 58 -6.08 -8.21 -0.35
N ASN A 59 -6.92 -7.43 -1.04
CA ASN A 59 -8.31 -7.25 -0.64
C ASN A 59 -9.19 -7.47 -1.86
N SER A 60 -10.12 -8.41 -1.73
CA SER A 60 -10.93 -8.86 -2.86
C SER A 60 -12.11 -7.94 -3.18
N ASP A 61 -12.63 -7.12 -2.26
CA ASP A 61 -13.81 -6.27 -2.53
C ASP A 61 -14.07 -5.13 -1.51
N SER A 62 -14.04 -3.89 -2.03
CA SER A 62 -14.92 -2.74 -1.73
C SER A 62 -15.09 -2.15 -0.32
N LEU A 63 -14.64 -2.75 0.78
CA LEU A 63 -14.97 -2.25 2.14
C LEU A 63 -13.81 -1.64 2.92
N THR A 64 -12.58 -1.70 2.42
CA THR A 64 -11.46 -1.00 3.06
C THR A 64 -11.46 0.48 2.72
N LEU A 65 -11.45 1.32 3.76
CA LEU A 65 -11.24 2.77 3.67
C LEU A 65 -9.90 3.15 3.02
N THR A 66 -8.99 2.19 2.91
CA THR A 66 -7.74 2.23 2.16
C THR A 66 -7.87 1.29 0.97
N GLY A 67 -7.96 1.85 -0.24
CA GLY A 67 -8.10 1.05 -1.46
C GLY A 67 -6.78 0.37 -1.77
N LEU A 68 -6.65 -0.91 -1.42
CA LEU A 68 -5.45 -1.72 -1.63
C LEU A 68 -5.23 -2.02 -3.12
N CYS A 69 -3.97 -2.26 -3.51
CA CYS A 69 -3.63 -2.65 -4.86
C CYS A 69 -4.15 -4.04 -5.22
N PRO A 70 -4.58 -4.26 -6.49
CA PRO A 70 -4.85 -5.60 -6.99
C PRO A 70 -3.56 -6.41 -7.06
N CYS A 71 -3.69 -7.75 -6.99
CA CYS A 71 -2.57 -8.66 -7.17
C CYS A 71 -1.82 -8.43 -8.49
N ASP A 72 -0.55 -8.83 -8.51
CA ASP A 72 0.28 -8.79 -9.71
C ASP A 72 -0.25 -9.75 -10.80
N GLU A 73 0.25 -9.59 -12.03
CA GLU A 73 -0.22 -10.35 -13.18
C GLU A 73 -0.14 -11.87 -12.96
N GLY A 74 -1.19 -12.60 -13.36
CA GLY A 74 -1.28 -14.06 -13.20
C GLY A 74 -1.67 -14.53 -11.80
N LEU A 75 -1.97 -13.60 -10.89
CA LEU A 75 -2.47 -13.89 -9.55
C LEU A 75 -3.93 -13.44 -9.39
N GLU A 76 -4.67 -14.15 -8.55
CA GLU A 76 -6.03 -13.81 -8.14
C GLU A 76 -6.07 -13.59 -6.63
N CYS A 77 -6.79 -12.56 -6.20
CA CYS A 77 -7.01 -12.32 -4.78
C CYS A 77 -8.11 -13.26 -4.27
N VAL A 78 -7.74 -14.22 -3.43
CA VAL A 78 -8.70 -15.18 -2.87
C VAL A 78 -8.91 -14.87 -1.40
N ASP A 79 -10.15 -14.55 -1.05
CA ASP A 79 -10.62 -14.46 0.33
C ASP A 79 -10.98 -15.85 0.86
N TYR A 80 -10.32 -16.27 1.93
CA TYR A 80 -10.56 -17.56 2.56
C TYR A 80 -11.47 -17.46 3.80
N ASN A 81 -11.97 -16.27 4.17
CA ASN A 81 -12.81 -16.10 5.36
C ASN A 81 -14.02 -15.19 5.11
N GLN A 82 -15.22 -15.77 5.19
CA GLN A 82 -16.50 -15.07 4.97
C GLN A 82 -16.95 -14.16 6.15
N ASN A 83 -16.06 -13.74 7.05
CA ASN A 83 -16.41 -12.97 8.25
C ASN A 83 -16.19 -11.46 8.04
N PHE A 84 -17.26 -10.77 7.66
CA PHE A 84 -17.36 -9.32 7.41
C PHE A 84 -16.59 -8.37 8.38
N VAL A 85 -16.44 -8.73 9.66
CA VAL A 85 -15.76 -7.87 10.64
C VAL A 85 -14.24 -7.90 10.51
N PHE A 86 -13.66 -9.05 10.13
CA PHE A 86 -12.22 -9.17 9.91
C PHE A 86 -11.81 -8.55 8.57
N ASP A 87 -12.71 -8.59 7.60
CA ASP A 87 -12.54 -8.06 6.24
C ASP A 87 -12.17 -6.56 6.21
N ILE A 88 -12.73 -5.78 7.15
CA ILE A 88 -12.55 -4.32 7.22
C ILE A 88 -11.15 -3.92 7.76
N VAL A 89 -10.54 -4.76 8.60
CA VAL A 89 -9.35 -4.37 9.40
C VAL A 89 -8.11 -5.19 9.10
N THR A 90 -8.28 -6.49 8.84
CA THR A 90 -7.20 -7.46 8.68
C THR A 90 -7.37 -8.38 7.48
N GLY A 91 -8.43 -8.22 6.67
CA GLY A 91 -8.67 -8.84 5.35
C GLY A 91 -7.97 -10.18 5.12
N ASP A 92 -8.71 -11.26 5.24
CA ASP A 92 -8.11 -12.60 5.21
C ASP A 92 -7.92 -13.11 3.78
N SER A 93 -7.44 -12.23 2.89
CA SER A 93 -7.28 -12.49 1.47
C SER A 93 -5.81 -12.49 1.07
N TRP A 94 -5.42 -13.46 0.22
CA TRP A 94 -4.06 -13.59 -0.29
C TRP A 94 -4.06 -13.76 -1.80
N CYS A 95 -3.03 -13.22 -2.44
CA CYS A 95 -2.79 -13.43 -3.86
C CYS A 95 -2.31 -14.86 -4.11
N VAL A 96 -3.04 -15.60 -4.92
CA VAL A 96 -2.69 -16.97 -5.31
C VAL A 96 -2.61 -17.10 -6.82
N ALA A 97 -1.86 -18.09 -7.30
CA ALA A 97 -1.75 -18.35 -8.73
C ALA A 97 -3.12 -18.72 -9.31
N VAL A 98 -3.49 -18.06 -10.42
CA VAL A 98 -4.66 -18.45 -11.20
C VAL A 98 -4.43 -19.89 -11.69
N PRO A 99 -5.31 -20.86 -11.40
CA PRO A 99 -5.12 -22.22 -11.88
C PRO A 99 -5.13 -22.24 -13.41
N ASP A 100 -4.10 -22.87 -14.00
CA ASP A 100 -4.03 -23.08 -15.44
C ASP A 100 -5.29 -23.85 -15.91
N VAL A 101 -6.16 -23.17 -16.66
CA VAL A 101 -7.39 -23.76 -17.25
C VAL A 101 -7.05 -24.50 -18.54
#